data_AF-A0A4P5VWX9-F1
#
_entry.id   AF-A0A4P5VWX9-F1
#
_cell.length_a   1.000
_cell.length_b   1.000
_cell.length_c   1.000
_cell.angle_alpha   90.00
_cell.angle_beta   90.00
_cell.angle_gamma   90.00
#
_symmetry.space_group_name_H-M   'P 1'
#
loop_
_entity.id
_entity.type
_entity.pdbx_description
1 polymer ?
#
loop_
_entity_poly.entity_id
_entity_poly.type
_entity_poly.pdbx_seq_one_letter_code
_entity_poly.pdbx_strand_id
1 'polypeptide(L)'
;MAGLDLIRLSKTIHYLLRHPAPTGLVPDGEGWFCLVDVARVVERTIRRPVAVDDVEGATRCFVGGRIECEEGRIRVGSAGQSERYAGPDLLFHAAPRGRLILYERDGRLWAPNEAGVHLSRQEALAWRVAHRTFVDPIVLIIDAARARRDGVTFQRARAGLYLSSAIPIRHVLNLREGYAEQASAGGFVVDWFTGEPRIGLIKVARRHGMTWEVAKGKLEYGEPPAVAAVREIREEMGVDVPVREVRSLGSVRYGFYTREGTPRLKTIYLFLIELGERFEDFRPLQEEGIEEVRWFSLLEALTVLSHPSLRTILGRLLAALDDRATELGLPPTNLRVVGEE
;
A
#
# COMPACT_ATOMS: atom_id res chain seq x y z
N MET A 1 0.91 29.90 -20.27
CA MET A 1 2.21 29.26 -19.97
C MET A 1 1.92 28.03 -19.13
N ALA A 2 2.30 26.83 -19.57
CA ALA A 2 2.07 25.61 -18.81
C ALA A 2 2.90 25.63 -17.51
N GLY A 3 2.28 25.37 -16.37
CA GLY A 3 2.96 25.26 -15.08
C GLY A 3 4.09 24.23 -15.10
N LEU A 4 4.98 24.28 -14.10
CA LEU A 4 5.99 23.24 -13.93
C LEU A 4 5.32 21.94 -13.47
N ASP A 5 5.74 20.82 -14.06
CA ASP A 5 5.40 19.49 -13.56
C ASP A 5 6.24 19.23 -12.30
N LEU A 6 5.65 19.51 -11.13
CA LEU A 6 6.29 19.40 -9.83
C LEU A 6 6.79 17.97 -9.53
N ILE A 7 6.25 16.95 -10.21
CA ILE A 7 6.68 15.56 -10.01
C ILE A 7 7.91 15.23 -10.85
N ARG A 8 8.00 15.71 -12.09
CA ARG A 8 9.27 15.63 -12.84
C ARG A 8 10.35 16.44 -12.14
N LEU A 9 9.98 17.61 -11.62
CA LEU A 9 10.85 18.46 -10.83
C LEU A 9 11.37 17.73 -9.59
N SER A 10 10.50 16.98 -8.88
CA SER A 10 10.90 16.20 -7.71
C SER A 10 11.95 15.14 -8.07
N LYS A 11 11.76 14.35 -9.14
CA LYS A 11 12.78 13.36 -9.56
C LYS A 11 14.14 14.01 -9.84
N THR A 12 14.15 15.15 -10.51
CA THR A 12 15.36 15.92 -10.78
C THR A 12 16.01 16.41 -9.48
N ILE A 13 15.23 17.00 -8.57
CA ILE A 13 15.70 17.45 -7.25
C ILE A 13 16.32 16.27 -6.48
N HIS A 14 15.67 15.11 -6.41
CA HIS A 14 16.19 13.95 -5.68
C HIS A 14 17.51 13.42 -6.25
N TYR A 15 17.61 13.35 -7.57
CA TYR A 15 18.83 12.95 -8.24
C TYR A 15 19.97 13.92 -7.92
N LEU A 16 19.72 15.23 -8.02
CA LEU A 16 20.70 16.27 -7.76
C LEU A 16 21.20 16.27 -6.32
N LEU A 17 20.32 16.07 -5.34
CA LEU A 17 20.70 16.02 -3.93
C LEU A 17 21.50 14.75 -3.57
N ARG A 18 21.30 13.64 -4.31
CA ARG A 18 22.10 12.40 -4.15
C ARG A 18 23.43 12.43 -4.91
N HIS A 19 23.51 13.21 -5.97
CA HIS A 19 24.69 13.35 -6.82
C HIS A 19 25.07 14.83 -6.98
N PRO A 20 25.47 15.51 -5.89
CA PRO A 20 25.69 16.95 -5.91
C PRO A 20 27.03 17.37 -6.52
N ALA A 21 28.03 16.47 -6.54
CA ALA A 21 29.38 16.79 -7.01
C ALA A 21 29.47 17.33 -8.45
N PRO A 22 28.73 16.81 -9.45
CA PRO A 22 28.77 17.32 -10.82
C PRO A 22 28.06 18.68 -11.00
N THR A 23 27.25 19.11 -10.03
CA THR A 23 26.37 20.28 -10.17
C THR A 23 26.83 21.49 -9.37
N GLY A 24 27.85 21.31 -8.53
CA GLY A 24 28.36 22.36 -7.64
C GLY A 24 27.47 22.63 -6.43
N LEU A 25 26.46 21.79 -6.18
CA LEU A 25 25.72 21.82 -4.92
C LEU A 25 26.63 21.32 -3.80
N VAL A 26 26.65 22.04 -2.69
CA VAL A 26 27.45 21.68 -1.51
C VAL A 26 26.52 21.58 -0.31
N PRO A 27 26.38 20.40 0.31
CA PRO A 27 25.63 20.27 1.55
C PRO A 27 26.42 20.85 2.72
N ASP A 28 25.72 21.26 3.77
CA ASP A 28 26.31 21.56 5.07
C ASP A 28 26.75 20.28 5.82
N GLY A 29 27.30 20.45 7.03
CA GLY A 29 27.79 19.35 7.86
C GLY A 29 26.71 18.33 8.29
N GLU A 30 25.43 18.66 8.13
CA GLU A 30 24.28 17.80 8.46
C GLU A 30 23.53 17.30 7.21
N GLY A 31 24.08 17.55 6.01
CA GLY A 31 23.53 17.09 4.75
C GLY A 31 22.47 18.01 4.13
N TRP A 32 22.27 19.22 4.65
CA TRP A 32 21.32 20.19 4.11
C TRP A 32 21.88 21.01 2.97
N PHE A 33 21.03 21.26 1.98
CA PHE A 33 21.28 22.14 0.85
C PHE A 33 20.41 23.38 0.96
N CYS A 34 20.90 24.51 0.48
CA CYS A 34 20.13 25.75 0.36
C CYS A 34 19.09 25.61 -0.76
N LEU A 35 17.81 25.88 -0.48
CA LEU A 35 16.73 25.76 -1.48
C LEU A 35 16.94 26.68 -2.70
N VAL A 36 17.48 27.88 -2.48
CA VAL A 36 17.78 28.84 -3.56
C VAL A 36 18.81 28.27 -4.53
N ASP A 37 19.84 27.59 -4.02
CA ASP A 37 20.87 27.00 -4.86
C ASP A 37 20.37 25.76 -5.58
N VAL A 38 19.52 24.95 -4.92
CA VAL A 38 18.82 23.83 -5.55
C VAL A 38 17.92 24.32 -6.67
N ALA A 39 17.11 25.37 -6.46
CA ALA A 39 16.25 25.96 -7.49
C ALA A 39 17.07 26.42 -8.71
N ARG A 40 18.20 27.11 -8.49
CA ARG A 40 19.10 27.54 -9.57
C ARG A 40 19.67 26.38 -10.37
N VAL A 41 20.10 25.31 -9.70
CA VAL A 41 20.67 24.13 -10.37
C VAL A 41 19.61 23.37 -11.14
N VAL A 42 18.41 23.23 -10.57
CA VAL A 42 17.26 22.60 -11.23
C VAL A 42 16.85 23.41 -12.45
N GLU A 43 16.71 24.73 -12.35
CA GLU A 43 16.41 25.64 -13.46
C GLU A 43 17.39 25.46 -14.62
N ARG A 44 18.70 25.41 -14.34
CA ARG A 44 19.73 25.15 -15.35
C ARG A 44 19.61 23.75 -15.97
N THR A 45 19.25 22.76 -15.17
CA THR A 45 19.13 21.35 -15.59
C THR A 45 17.95 21.16 -16.53
N ILE A 46 16.79 21.76 -16.21
CA ILE A 46 15.56 21.62 -17.00
C ILE A 46 15.37 22.72 -18.04
N ARG A 47 16.23 23.75 -18.03
CA ARG A 47 16.20 24.95 -18.90
C ARG A 47 14.84 25.66 -18.89
N ARG A 48 14.23 25.77 -17.72
CA ARG A 48 12.97 26.50 -17.49
C ARG A 48 13.05 27.24 -16.16
N PRO A 49 12.43 28.41 -16.01
CA PRO A 49 12.39 29.13 -14.73
C PRO A 49 11.85 28.25 -13.61
N VAL A 50 12.49 28.24 -12.44
CA VAL A 50 12.06 27.50 -11.24
C VAL A 50 12.16 28.39 -10.01
N ALA A 51 11.03 28.64 -9.34
CA ALA A 51 11.00 29.36 -8.08
C ALA A 51 11.33 28.43 -6.90
N VAL A 52 11.70 29.02 -5.76
CA VAL A 52 11.89 28.27 -4.50
C VAL A 52 10.61 27.53 -4.10
N ASP A 53 9.46 28.19 -4.24
CA ASP A 53 8.14 27.61 -3.98
C ASP A 53 7.85 26.36 -4.85
N ASP A 54 8.40 26.30 -6.07
CA ASP A 54 8.28 25.12 -6.94
C ASP A 54 9.12 23.95 -6.39
N VAL A 55 10.31 24.23 -5.87
CA VAL A 55 11.18 23.22 -5.24
C VAL A 55 10.53 22.71 -3.95
N GLU A 56 10.00 23.61 -3.12
CA GLU A 56 9.24 23.26 -1.91
C GLU A 56 7.98 22.46 -2.25
N GLY A 57 7.22 22.89 -3.26
CA GLY A 57 6.05 22.17 -3.76
C GLY A 57 6.40 20.76 -4.25
N ALA A 58 7.50 20.62 -4.99
CA ALA A 58 8.00 19.33 -5.47
C ALA A 58 8.43 18.39 -4.34
N THR A 59 8.84 18.90 -3.17
CA THR A 59 9.15 18.04 -2.01
C THR A 59 7.94 17.24 -1.52
N ARG A 60 6.73 17.80 -1.68
CA ARG A 60 5.47 17.15 -1.30
C ARG A 60 5.06 16.03 -2.26
N CYS A 61 5.68 15.97 -3.45
CA CYS A 61 5.42 14.97 -4.48
C CYS A 61 6.34 13.72 -4.36
N PHE A 62 7.20 13.64 -3.33
CA PHE A 62 8.04 12.46 -3.14
C PHE A 62 7.29 11.31 -2.49
N VAL A 63 7.08 10.25 -3.28
CA VAL A 63 6.63 8.95 -2.78
C VAL A 63 7.74 8.32 -1.92
N GLY A 64 7.48 8.10 -0.63
CA GLY A 64 8.35 7.33 0.27
C GLY A 64 9.20 8.12 1.27
N GLY A 65 8.87 9.39 1.54
CA GLY A 65 9.33 10.13 2.73
C GLY A 65 10.85 10.33 2.84
N ARG A 66 11.50 10.87 1.79
CA ARG A 66 12.97 10.95 1.75
C ARG A 66 13.54 12.35 1.58
N ILE A 67 12.70 13.38 1.50
CA ILE A 67 13.14 14.76 1.38
C ILE A 67 12.54 15.54 2.53
N GLU A 68 13.42 16.08 3.36
CA GLU A 68 13.07 16.99 4.44
C GLU A 68 13.27 18.42 3.92
N CYS A 69 12.34 19.31 4.24
CA CYS A 69 12.41 20.71 3.86
C CYS A 69 11.96 21.57 5.04
N GLU A 70 12.86 22.41 5.54
CA GLU A 70 12.59 23.32 6.65
C GLU A 70 13.43 24.60 6.49
N GLU A 71 12.85 25.74 6.85
CA GLU A 71 13.55 27.03 6.96
C GLU A 71 14.47 27.38 5.76
N GLY A 72 13.99 27.20 4.53
CA GLY A 72 14.77 27.52 3.31
C GLY A 72 15.88 26.51 2.97
N ARG A 73 15.90 25.36 3.64
CA ARG A 73 16.84 24.26 3.40
C ARG A 73 16.13 22.97 3.03
N ILE A 74 16.85 22.11 2.30
CA ILE A 74 16.36 20.82 1.82
C ILE A 74 17.44 19.75 1.97
N ARG A 75 17.10 18.55 2.44
CA ARG A 75 18.03 17.42 2.45
C ARG A 75 17.37 16.14 2.02
N VAL A 76 18.19 15.20 1.56
CA VAL A 76 17.77 13.80 1.56
C VAL A 76 17.82 13.35 3.01
N GLY A 77 16.66 12.99 3.57
CA GLY A 77 16.60 12.42 4.91
C GLY A 77 17.60 11.29 5.01
N SER A 78 18.41 11.31 6.07
CA SER A 78 19.33 10.20 6.35
C SER A 78 18.53 8.92 6.45
N ALA A 79 19.15 7.76 6.18
CA ALA A 79 18.54 6.46 6.45
C ALA A 79 18.37 6.27 7.98
N GLY A 80 17.46 7.02 8.58
CA GLY A 80 16.93 6.78 9.91
C GLY A 80 16.23 5.42 9.88
N GLN A 81 16.29 4.69 10.99
CA GLN A 81 16.03 3.25 11.10
C GLN A 81 14.57 2.82 10.89
N SER A 82 13.75 3.60 10.19
CA SER A 82 12.36 3.30 9.84
C SER A 82 12.21 3.60 8.34
N GLU A 83 12.11 2.68 7.39
CA GLU A 83 11.51 1.35 7.37
C GLU A 83 12.38 0.39 6.53
N ARG A 84 13.16 -0.50 7.14
CA ARG A 84 13.46 -1.77 6.45
C ARG A 84 12.12 -2.51 6.41
N TYR A 85 11.60 -2.85 5.23
CA TYR A 85 10.40 -3.68 5.10
C TYR A 85 10.51 -4.86 6.07
N ALA A 86 9.70 -4.85 7.14
CA ALA A 86 9.84 -5.75 8.28
C ALA A 86 9.40 -7.19 7.97
N GLY A 87 9.04 -7.45 6.70
CA GLY A 87 8.45 -8.69 6.24
C GLY A 87 6.93 -8.58 6.06
N PRO A 88 6.29 -9.68 5.65
CA PRO A 88 4.85 -9.77 5.41
C PRO A 88 4.04 -9.52 6.69
N ASP A 89 2.88 -8.89 6.56
CA ASP A 89 1.95 -8.68 7.69
C ASP A 89 1.32 -9.99 8.15
N LEU A 90 1.08 -10.91 7.21
CA LEU A 90 0.56 -12.24 7.48
C LEU A 90 1.54 -13.32 7.05
N LEU A 91 1.64 -14.36 7.87
CA LEU A 91 2.38 -15.59 7.58
C LEU A 91 1.48 -16.79 7.84
N PHE A 92 1.74 -17.90 7.16
CA PHE A 92 0.89 -19.09 7.18
C PHE A 92 1.70 -20.33 7.57
N HIS A 93 1.19 -21.14 8.50
CA HIS A 93 1.83 -22.36 8.97
C HIS A 93 0.95 -23.58 8.75
N ALA A 94 1.47 -24.60 8.07
CA ALA A 94 0.80 -25.89 7.96
C ALA A 94 1.04 -26.71 9.23
N ALA A 95 -0.03 -27.21 9.84
CA ALA A 95 0.04 -28.10 11.00
C ALA A 95 -1.02 -29.22 10.90
N PRO A 96 -0.84 -30.37 11.58
CA PRO A 96 -1.92 -31.32 11.77
C PRO A 96 -2.83 -30.86 12.92
N ARG A 97 -4.15 -31.03 12.79
CA ARG A 97 -5.12 -30.61 13.82
C ARG A 97 -4.85 -31.22 15.20
N GLY A 98 -4.40 -32.47 15.26
CA GLY A 98 -4.03 -33.12 16.51
C GLY A 98 -2.93 -32.40 17.31
N ARG A 99 -2.18 -31.48 16.69
CA ARG A 99 -1.13 -30.69 17.34
C ARG A 99 -1.64 -29.45 18.06
N LEU A 100 -2.88 -29.02 17.80
CA LEU A 100 -3.44 -27.80 18.37
C LEU A 100 -3.52 -27.86 19.89
N ILE A 101 -3.86 -29.04 20.45
CA ILE A 101 -3.92 -29.26 21.91
C ILE A 101 -2.56 -28.94 22.58
N LEU A 102 -1.45 -29.31 21.93
CA LEU A 102 -0.11 -29.01 22.45
C LEU A 102 0.20 -27.51 22.36
N TYR A 103 -0.16 -26.86 21.26
CA TYR A 103 0.05 -25.42 21.09
C TYR A 103 -0.77 -24.59 22.08
N GLU A 104 -2.00 -24.99 22.36
CA GLU A 104 -2.87 -24.36 23.36
C GLU A 104 -2.30 -24.54 24.77
N ARG A 105 -1.95 -25.78 25.15
CA ARG A 105 -1.34 -26.10 26.44
C ARG A 105 -0.06 -25.28 26.68
N ASP A 106 0.79 -25.20 25.66
CA ASP A 106 2.10 -24.55 25.78
C ASP A 106 2.03 -23.03 25.51
N GLY A 107 0.87 -22.51 25.09
CA GLY A 107 0.64 -21.10 24.77
C GLY A 107 1.41 -20.58 23.54
N ARG A 108 2.00 -21.46 22.72
CA ARG A 108 2.86 -21.09 21.59
C ARG A 108 2.94 -22.18 20.53
N LEU A 109 3.15 -21.77 19.28
CA LEU A 109 3.60 -22.62 18.19
C LEU A 109 5.12 -22.83 18.34
N TRP A 110 5.55 -24.07 18.19
CA TRP A 110 6.95 -24.47 18.24
C TRP A 110 7.16 -25.72 17.39
N ALA A 111 8.38 -25.95 16.95
CA ALA A 111 8.78 -27.17 16.24
C ALA A 111 9.67 -28.05 17.13
N PRO A 112 9.55 -29.38 17.07
CA PRO A 112 10.46 -30.29 17.79
C PRO A 112 11.91 -30.09 17.40
N ASN A 113 12.81 -30.46 18.31
CA ASN A 113 14.26 -30.47 18.10
C ASN A 113 14.81 -29.11 17.64
N GLU A 114 14.19 -28.01 18.07
CA GLU A 114 14.60 -26.64 17.76
C GLU A 114 14.66 -26.31 16.26
N ALA A 115 13.99 -27.12 15.42
CA ALA A 115 14.00 -26.95 13.96
C ALA A 115 13.31 -25.65 13.46
N GLY A 116 12.64 -24.93 14.37
CA GLY A 116 11.92 -23.70 14.07
C GLY A 116 10.58 -23.91 13.35
N VAL A 117 9.65 -23.00 13.60
CA VAL A 117 8.35 -22.92 12.94
C VAL A 117 8.53 -22.36 11.54
N HIS A 118 8.27 -23.20 10.53
CA HIS A 118 8.33 -22.81 9.14
C HIS A 118 7.01 -22.17 8.69
N LEU A 119 7.13 -21.04 7.99
CA LEU A 119 6.04 -20.16 7.63
C LEU A 119 6.12 -19.78 6.15
N SER A 120 4.96 -19.62 5.51
CA SER A 120 4.84 -19.16 4.12
C SER A 120 4.25 -17.76 4.05
N ARG A 121 4.63 -16.98 3.04
CA ARG A 121 3.95 -15.71 2.67
C ARG A 121 2.60 -15.93 1.99
N GLN A 122 2.42 -17.10 1.40
CA GLN A 122 1.25 -17.45 0.59
C GLN A 122 0.48 -18.58 1.27
N GLU A 123 -0.80 -18.36 1.52
CA GLU A 123 -1.68 -19.36 2.12
C GLU A 123 -1.76 -20.64 1.26
N ALA A 124 -1.87 -20.49 -0.06
CA ALA A 124 -1.94 -21.62 -0.99
C ALA A 124 -0.70 -22.54 -0.90
N LEU A 125 0.49 -21.98 -0.68
CA LEU A 125 1.69 -22.78 -0.44
C LEU A 125 1.59 -23.54 0.90
N ALA A 126 1.09 -22.89 1.96
CA ALA A 126 0.88 -23.56 3.24
C ALA A 126 -0.13 -24.71 3.10
N TRP A 127 -1.25 -24.51 2.40
CA TRP A 127 -2.20 -25.59 2.13
C TRP A 127 -1.61 -26.73 1.29
N ARG A 128 -0.78 -26.44 0.28
CA ARG A 128 -0.08 -27.48 -0.49
C ARG A 128 0.84 -28.32 0.40
N VAL A 129 1.56 -27.69 1.32
CA VAL A 129 2.38 -28.40 2.31
C VAL A 129 1.48 -29.22 3.24
N ALA A 130 0.41 -28.62 3.75
CA ALA A 130 -0.48 -29.25 4.72
C ALA A 130 -1.11 -30.54 4.16
N HIS A 131 -1.70 -30.48 2.96
CA HIS A 131 -2.34 -31.64 2.33
C HIS A 131 -1.35 -32.74 1.91
N ARG A 132 -0.10 -32.38 1.60
CA ARG A 132 0.94 -33.38 1.27
C ARG A 132 1.50 -34.07 2.51
N THR A 133 1.51 -33.38 3.65
CA THR A 133 2.26 -33.82 4.84
C THR A 133 1.37 -34.38 5.94
N PHE A 134 0.11 -33.94 6.03
CA PHE A 134 -0.78 -34.32 7.13
C PHE A 134 -2.08 -34.90 6.60
N VAL A 135 -2.57 -35.96 7.27
CA VAL A 135 -3.87 -36.58 6.96
C VAL A 135 -5.03 -35.66 7.36
N ASP A 136 -4.91 -34.98 8.50
CA ASP A 136 -5.89 -34.00 9.00
C ASP A 136 -5.24 -32.62 9.17
N PRO A 137 -5.08 -31.86 8.07
CA PRO A 137 -4.36 -30.59 8.06
C PRO A 137 -5.20 -29.39 8.52
N ILE A 138 -4.49 -28.40 9.07
CA ILE A 138 -4.96 -27.03 9.25
C ILE A 138 -3.85 -26.06 8.81
N VAL A 139 -4.24 -24.92 8.24
CA VAL A 139 -3.34 -23.78 8.05
C VAL A 139 -3.63 -22.73 9.12
N LEU A 140 -2.61 -22.42 9.91
CA LEU A 140 -2.65 -21.38 10.92
C LEU A 140 -2.30 -20.03 10.29
N ILE A 141 -3.01 -18.98 10.68
CA ILE A 141 -2.86 -17.62 10.15
C ILE A 141 -2.21 -16.75 11.23
N ILE A 142 -0.96 -16.36 11.00
CA ILE A 142 -0.15 -15.60 11.95
C ILE A 142 -0.19 -14.12 11.58
N ASP A 143 -0.65 -13.27 12.51
CA ASP A 143 -0.46 -11.83 12.46
C ASP A 143 1.01 -11.50 12.80
N ALA A 144 1.84 -11.62 11.76
CA ALA A 144 3.27 -11.46 11.87
C ALA A 144 3.66 -10.00 12.14
N ALA A 145 2.89 -9.03 11.65
CA ALA A 145 3.08 -7.61 11.97
C ALA A 145 2.93 -7.34 13.47
N ARG A 146 1.85 -7.84 14.09
CA ARG A 146 1.66 -7.73 15.54
C ARG A 146 2.70 -8.54 16.30
N ALA A 147 2.99 -9.77 15.87
CA ALA A 147 4.00 -10.59 16.52
C ALA A 147 5.38 -9.90 16.55
N ARG A 148 5.79 -9.23 15.47
CA ARG A 148 7.03 -8.43 15.43
C ARG A 148 7.03 -7.27 16.42
N ARG A 149 5.91 -6.55 16.54
CA ARG A 149 5.76 -5.48 17.55
C ARG A 149 5.88 -6.02 18.98
N ASP A 150 5.46 -7.26 19.21
CA ASP A 150 5.59 -7.98 20.48
C ASP A 150 6.96 -8.69 20.64
N GLY A 151 7.93 -8.45 19.74
CA GLY A 151 9.29 -8.97 19.85
C GLY A 151 9.55 -10.34 19.19
N VAL A 152 8.59 -10.89 18.43
CA VAL A 152 8.79 -12.15 17.69
C VAL A 152 9.64 -11.89 16.44
N THR A 153 10.73 -12.64 16.31
CA THR A 153 11.62 -12.58 15.14
C THR A 153 11.17 -13.54 14.06
N PHE A 154 11.18 -13.06 12.81
CA PHE A 154 10.96 -13.86 11.60
C PHE A 154 12.16 -13.72 10.68
N GLN A 155 12.88 -14.81 10.46
CA GLN A 155 14.04 -14.84 9.56
C GLN A 155 13.59 -15.34 8.19
N ARG A 156 13.97 -14.64 7.12
CA ARG A 156 13.70 -15.11 5.75
C ARG A 156 14.56 -16.34 5.47
N ALA A 157 13.92 -17.43 5.09
CA ALA A 157 14.55 -18.67 4.66
C ALA A 157 14.55 -18.78 3.13
N ARG A 158 15.06 -19.91 2.61
CA ARG A 158 15.04 -20.20 1.16
C ARG A 158 13.61 -20.32 0.64
N ALA A 159 13.44 -20.12 -0.67
CA ALA A 159 12.17 -20.29 -1.38
C ALA A 159 10.99 -19.44 -0.84
N GLY A 160 11.29 -18.26 -0.28
CA GLY A 160 10.27 -17.33 0.22
C GLY A 160 9.58 -17.78 1.52
N LEU A 161 10.13 -18.78 2.20
CA LEU A 161 9.69 -19.20 3.54
C LEU A 161 10.27 -18.28 4.62
N TYR A 162 9.69 -18.36 5.81
CA TYR A 162 10.13 -17.67 7.02
C TYR A 162 10.27 -18.67 8.16
N LEU A 163 11.18 -18.38 9.08
CA LEU A 163 11.47 -19.16 10.27
C LEU A 163 11.31 -18.32 11.52
N SER A 164 10.69 -18.90 12.54
CA SER A 164 10.65 -18.35 13.89
C SER A 164 10.86 -19.47 14.91
N SER A 165 11.56 -19.21 16.01
CA SER A 165 11.84 -20.22 17.03
C SER A 165 10.55 -20.67 17.73
N ALA A 166 9.74 -19.71 18.16
CA ALA A 166 8.41 -19.93 18.72
C ALA A 166 7.52 -18.70 18.48
N ILE A 167 6.22 -18.93 18.35
CA ILE A 167 5.22 -17.88 18.11
C ILE A 167 4.11 -18.02 19.15
N PRO A 168 3.93 -17.04 20.06
CA PRO A 168 2.82 -17.09 21.02
C PRO A 168 1.47 -17.26 20.33
N ILE A 169 0.62 -18.15 20.85
CA ILE A 169 -0.66 -18.51 20.22
C ILE A 169 -1.62 -17.31 20.10
N ARG A 170 -1.44 -16.28 20.92
CA ARG A 170 -2.16 -15.00 20.82
C ARG A 170 -1.98 -14.28 19.47
N HIS A 171 -0.96 -14.63 18.68
CA HIS A 171 -0.73 -14.09 17.34
C HIS A 171 -1.32 -14.95 16.22
N VAL A 172 -1.92 -16.09 16.55
CA VAL A 172 -2.53 -17.00 15.57
C VAL A 172 -4.01 -16.73 15.51
N LEU A 173 -4.43 -15.95 14.51
CA LEU A 173 -5.77 -15.38 14.41
C LEU A 173 -6.87 -16.44 14.48
N ASN A 174 -6.75 -17.50 13.68
CA ASN A 174 -7.76 -18.55 13.54
C ASN A 174 -7.75 -19.61 14.65
N LEU A 175 -6.96 -19.40 15.72
CA LEU A 175 -7.04 -20.17 16.97
C LEU A 175 -7.60 -19.36 18.14
N ARG A 176 -7.97 -18.09 17.90
CA ARG A 176 -8.53 -17.23 18.93
C ARG A 176 -10.05 -17.32 18.93
N GLU A 177 -10.61 -17.24 20.12
CA GLU A 177 -12.06 -17.16 20.31
C GLU A 177 -12.65 -15.95 19.55
N GLY A 178 -13.81 -16.19 18.94
CA GLY A 178 -14.50 -15.17 18.16
C GLY A 178 -13.81 -14.77 16.86
N TYR A 179 -12.80 -15.53 16.37
CA TYR A 179 -12.22 -15.33 15.05
C TYR A 179 -13.29 -15.32 13.96
N ALA A 180 -13.21 -14.35 13.07
CA ALA A 180 -14.03 -14.32 11.86
C ALA A 180 -13.29 -13.66 10.70
N GLU A 181 -13.68 -14.00 9.49
CA GLU A 181 -13.22 -13.33 8.29
C GLU A 181 -14.16 -12.17 7.94
N GLN A 182 -13.60 -11.10 7.41
CA GLN A 182 -14.37 -9.97 6.92
C GLN A 182 -13.87 -9.58 5.53
N ALA A 183 -14.73 -9.70 4.54
CA ALA A 183 -14.45 -9.27 3.18
C ALA A 183 -14.92 -7.82 2.96
N SER A 184 -14.19 -7.12 2.11
CA SER A 184 -14.57 -5.84 1.51
C SER A 184 -14.16 -5.80 0.05
N ALA A 185 -14.79 -4.95 -0.72
CA ALA A 185 -14.37 -4.65 -2.07
C ALA A 185 -14.40 -3.15 -2.32
N GLY A 186 -13.57 -2.71 -3.24
CA GLY A 186 -13.40 -1.31 -3.61
C GLY A 186 -12.50 -1.19 -4.82
N GLY A 187 -12.10 0.03 -5.17
CA GLY A 187 -11.28 0.19 -6.37
C GLY A 187 -10.68 1.55 -6.57
N PHE A 188 -9.76 1.58 -7.53
CA PHE A 188 -9.18 2.80 -8.07
C PHE A 188 -10.09 3.28 -9.18
N VAL A 189 -10.83 4.35 -8.91
CA VAL A 189 -11.63 5.05 -9.93
C VAL A 189 -10.67 5.82 -10.81
N VAL A 190 -10.76 5.63 -12.13
CA VAL A 190 -9.86 6.24 -13.09
C VAL A 190 -10.64 7.06 -14.10
N ASP A 191 -10.17 8.26 -14.32
CA ASP A 191 -10.62 9.15 -15.37
C ASP A 191 -9.54 9.31 -16.44
N TRP A 192 -9.93 9.17 -17.71
CA TRP A 192 -9.09 9.28 -18.90
C TRP A 192 -9.39 10.54 -19.75
N PHE A 193 -10.42 11.33 -19.41
CA PHE A 193 -10.93 12.42 -20.26
C PHE A 193 -9.96 13.60 -20.41
N THR A 194 -8.94 13.69 -19.55
CA THR A 194 -7.88 14.71 -19.63
C THR A 194 -6.69 14.32 -20.51
N GLY A 195 -6.67 13.11 -21.08
CA GLY A 195 -5.55 12.57 -21.86
C GLY A 195 -4.41 11.98 -21.01
N GLU A 196 -4.41 12.26 -19.71
CA GLU A 196 -3.60 11.60 -18.68
C GLU A 196 -4.52 11.00 -17.61
N PRO A 197 -4.23 9.81 -17.05
CA PRO A 197 -5.08 9.17 -16.06
C PRO A 197 -5.09 9.92 -14.72
N ARG A 198 -6.29 10.24 -14.23
CA ARG A 198 -6.55 10.74 -12.88
C ARG A 198 -7.17 9.66 -12.02
N ILE A 199 -6.82 9.60 -10.73
CA ILE A 199 -7.34 8.64 -9.75
C ILE A 199 -8.27 9.36 -8.77
N GLY A 200 -9.49 8.86 -8.60
CA GLY A 200 -10.43 9.34 -7.58
C GLY A 200 -10.14 8.69 -6.23
N LEU A 201 -9.95 9.49 -5.18
CA LEU A 201 -9.73 9.01 -3.81
C LEU A 201 -10.68 9.69 -2.83
N ILE A 202 -10.91 9.02 -1.70
CA ILE A 202 -11.73 9.49 -0.59
C ILE A 202 -10.87 9.88 0.62
N LYS A 203 -11.23 10.95 1.30
CA LYS A 203 -10.59 11.42 2.53
C LYS A 203 -11.40 10.95 3.73
N VAL A 204 -10.81 10.10 4.57
CA VAL A 204 -11.50 9.44 5.68
C VAL A 204 -10.87 9.84 7.00
N ALA A 205 -11.71 10.12 8.00
CA ALA A 205 -11.27 10.35 9.36
C ALA A 205 -10.84 9.04 10.04
N ARG A 206 -9.57 8.97 10.48
CA ARG A 206 -9.01 7.86 11.24
C ARG A 206 -8.57 8.33 12.63
N ARG A 207 -8.28 7.37 13.52
CA ARG A 207 -7.81 7.63 14.89
C ARG A 207 -6.55 8.52 14.95
N HIS A 208 -5.70 8.46 13.92
CA HIS A 208 -4.42 9.17 13.87
C HIS A 208 -4.44 10.38 12.91
N GLY A 209 -5.61 10.82 12.45
CA GLY A 209 -5.77 11.92 11.52
C GLY A 209 -6.53 11.53 10.26
N MET A 210 -6.47 12.39 9.25
CA MET A 210 -7.11 12.18 7.95
C MET A 210 -6.23 11.34 7.03
N THR A 211 -6.82 10.40 6.31
CA THR A 211 -6.14 9.56 5.32
C THR A 211 -6.84 9.61 3.99
N TRP A 212 -6.08 9.63 2.89
CA TRP A 212 -6.60 9.41 1.55
C TRP A 212 -6.56 7.93 1.22
N GLU A 213 -7.68 7.39 0.78
CA GLU A 213 -7.87 5.97 0.54
C GLU A 213 -8.70 5.74 -0.72
N VAL A 214 -8.74 4.49 -1.17
CA VAL A 214 -9.72 4.04 -2.16
C VAL A 214 -11.08 3.82 -1.49
N ALA A 215 -12.15 4.11 -2.23
CA ALA A 215 -13.50 3.77 -1.82
C ALA A 215 -13.65 2.25 -1.70
N LYS A 216 -14.25 1.78 -0.60
CA LYS A 216 -14.45 0.37 -0.28
C LYS A 216 -15.47 0.20 0.86
N GLY A 217 -16.27 -0.86 0.77
CA GLY A 217 -17.10 -1.29 1.90
C GLY A 217 -17.27 -2.80 1.95
N LYS A 218 -18.12 -3.27 2.86
CA LYS A 218 -18.25 -4.70 3.17
C LYS A 218 -19.01 -5.40 2.06
N LEU A 219 -18.67 -6.66 1.80
CA LEU A 219 -19.50 -7.48 0.92
C LEU A 219 -20.82 -7.81 1.62
N GLU A 220 -21.92 -7.73 0.87
CA GLU A 220 -23.20 -8.27 1.27
C GLU A 220 -23.29 -9.78 1.01
N TYR A 221 -24.29 -10.43 1.59
CA TYR A 221 -24.46 -11.87 1.46
C TYR A 221 -24.75 -12.26 0.00
N GLY A 222 -23.89 -13.11 -0.57
CA GLY A 222 -23.99 -13.55 -1.97
C GLY A 222 -23.53 -12.52 -3.00
N GLU A 223 -23.08 -11.34 -2.57
CA GLU A 223 -22.64 -10.27 -3.47
C GLU A 223 -21.25 -10.57 -4.05
N PRO A 224 -21.08 -10.58 -5.39
CA PRO A 224 -19.77 -10.70 -6.01
C PRO A 224 -18.88 -9.49 -5.65
N PRO A 225 -17.58 -9.67 -5.38
CA PRO A 225 -16.71 -8.56 -4.98
C PRO A 225 -16.67 -7.39 -6.00
N ALA A 226 -16.75 -7.66 -7.31
CA ALA A 226 -16.76 -6.60 -8.32
C ALA A 226 -18.05 -5.76 -8.26
N VAL A 227 -19.19 -6.39 -7.99
CA VAL A 227 -20.49 -5.70 -7.82
C VAL A 227 -20.45 -4.82 -6.57
N ALA A 228 -19.93 -5.36 -5.46
CA ALA A 228 -19.71 -4.60 -4.24
C ALA A 228 -18.81 -3.38 -4.49
N ALA A 229 -17.67 -3.55 -5.17
CA ALA A 229 -16.77 -2.43 -5.45
C ALA A 229 -17.46 -1.29 -6.24
N VAL A 230 -18.28 -1.65 -7.23
CA VAL A 230 -19.05 -0.67 -8.02
C VAL A 230 -20.11 0.02 -7.17
N ARG A 231 -20.86 -0.72 -6.35
CA ARG A 231 -21.87 -0.17 -5.43
C ARG A 231 -21.23 0.83 -4.45
N GLU A 232 -20.16 0.42 -3.80
CA GLU A 232 -19.43 1.23 -2.81
C GLU A 232 -18.88 2.51 -3.43
N ILE A 233 -18.34 2.48 -4.65
CA ILE A 233 -17.91 3.71 -5.34
C ILE A 233 -19.08 4.65 -5.61
N ARG A 234 -20.23 4.13 -6.01
CA ARG A 234 -21.42 4.97 -6.25
C ARG A 234 -21.90 5.61 -4.94
N GLU A 235 -21.92 4.84 -3.86
CA GLU A 235 -22.40 5.27 -2.54
C GLU A 235 -21.42 6.23 -1.86
N GLU A 236 -20.15 5.83 -1.68
CA GLU A 236 -19.15 6.59 -0.93
C GLU A 236 -18.70 7.87 -1.64
N MET A 237 -18.58 7.83 -2.98
CA MET A 237 -18.16 8.98 -3.79
C MET A 237 -19.35 9.81 -4.31
N GLY A 238 -20.58 9.29 -4.20
CA GLY A 238 -21.78 9.95 -4.68
C GLY A 238 -21.83 10.09 -6.20
N VAL A 239 -21.39 9.06 -6.91
CA VAL A 239 -21.32 9.04 -8.38
C VAL A 239 -22.63 8.50 -8.96
N ASP A 240 -23.31 9.30 -9.78
CA ASP A 240 -24.58 8.96 -10.42
C ASP A 240 -24.45 8.56 -11.90
N VAL A 241 -23.24 8.64 -12.45
CA VAL A 241 -22.92 8.19 -13.81
C VAL A 241 -22.66 6.69 -13.88
N PRO A 242 -22.66 6.07 -15.08
CA PRO A 242 -22.31 4.65 -15.20
C PRO A 242 -20.91 4.35 -14.63
N VAL A 243 -20.81 3.30 -13.83
CA VAL A 243 -19.54 2.84 -13.23
C VAL A 243 -19.30 1.41 -13.68
N ARG A 244 -18.10 1.10 -14.18
CA ARG A 244 -17.73 -0.25 -14.61
C ARG A 244 -16.44 -0.73 -13.97
N GLU A 245 -16.43 -2.01 -13.58
CA GLU A 245 -15.21 -2.73 -13.30
C GLU A 245 -14.51 -3.08 -14.63
N VAL A 246 -13.19 -2.82 -14.69
CA VAL A 246 -12.35 -3.07 -15.87
C VAL A 246 -11.44 -4.27 -15.65
N ARG A 247 -10.83 -4.34 -14.46
CA ARG A 247 -9.87 -5.39 -14.14
C ARG A 247 -9.75 -5.61 -12.63
N SER A 248 -9.68 -6.87 -12.21
CA SER A 248 -9.24 -7.24 -10.87
C SER A 248 -7.75 -6.97 -10.67
N LEU A 249 -7.40 -6.23 -9.61
CA LEU A 249 -6.02 -5.98 -9.18
C LEU A 249 -5.57 -6.97 -8.09
N GLY A 250 -6.48 -7.86 -7.66
CA GLY A 250 -6.27 -8.83 -6.60
C GLY A 250 -6.76 -8.33 -5.25
N SER A 251 -6.09 -8.75 -4.17
CA SER A 251 -6.52 -8.42 -2.81
C SER A 251 -5.38 -8.18 -1.85
N VAL A 252 -5.67 -7.43 -0.79
CA VAL A 252 -4.80 -7.23 0.38
C VAL A 252 -5.47 -7.87 1.59
N ARG A 253 -4.65 -8.55 2.41
CA ARG A 253 -5.12 -9.22 3.63
C ARG A 253 -4.28 -8.80 4.83
N TYR A 254 -4.96 -8.52 5.94
CA TYR A 254 -4.30 -8.20 7.21
C TYR A 254 -5.16 -8.61 8.40
N GLY A 255 -4.50 -8.90 9.51
CA GLY A 255 -5.14 -9.14 10.80
C GLY A 255 -5.44 -7.82 11.50
N PHE A 256 -6.60 -7.73 12.14
CA PHE A 256 -6.90 -6.67 13.10
C PHE A 256 -7.79 -7.19 14.22
N TYR A 257 -7.98 -6.37 15.24
CA TYR A 257 -8.84 -6.69 16.38
C TYR A 257 -9.96 -5.66 16.46
N THR A 258 -11.18 -6.13 16.72
CA THR A 258 -12.34 -5.27 16.96
C THR A 258 -12.17 -4.48 18.26
N ARG A 259 -13.09 -3.54 18.55
CA ARG A 259 -13.09 -2.80 19.82
C ARG A 259 -13.30 -3.74 21.01
N GLU A 260 -14.04 -4.82 20.79
CA GLU A 260 -14.33 -5.89 21.74
C GLU A 260 -13.16 -6.89 21.88
N GLY A 261 -12.06 -6.69 21.15
CA GLY A 261 -10.87 -7.53 21.25
C GLY A 261 -10.96 -8.87 20.52
N THR A 262 -11.95 -9.06 19.64
CA THR A 262 -12.06 -10.26 18.81
C THR A 262 -11.23 -10.13 17.53
N PRO A 263 -10.51 -11.19 17.09
CA PRO A 263 -9.66 -11.11 15.92
C PRO A 263 -10.47 -11.19 14.63
N ARG A 264 -10.03 -10.44 13.63
CA ARG A 264 -10.59 -10.44 12.29
C ARG A 264 -9.48 -10.60 11.27
N LEU A 265 -9.72 -11.44 10.28
CA LEU A 265 -8.93 -11.43 9.05
C LEU A 265 -9.66 -10.58 8.03
N LYS A 266 -9.13 -9.39 7.73
CA LYS A 266 -9.68 -8.51 6.71
C LYS A 266 -9.12 -8.93 5.35
N THR A 267 -10.01 -9.08 4.38
CA THR A 267 -9.67 -9.17 2.95
C THR A 267 -10.30 -7.99 2.23
N ILE A 268 -9.51 -7.26 1.44
CA ILE A 268 -10.00 -6.17 0.57
C ILE A 268 -9.69 -6.55 -0.87
N TYR A 269 -10.72 -6.79 -1.67
CA TYR A 269 -10.62 -6.98 -3.11
C TYR A 269 -10.57 -5.60 -3.79
N LEU A 270 -9.60 -5.42 -4.69
CA LEU A 270 -9.36 -4.14 -5.34
C LEU A 270 -9.44 -4.28 -6.85
N PHE A 271 -10.11 -3.33 -7.47
CA PHE A 271 -10.39 -3.31 -8.90
C PHE A 271 -9.94 -2.00 -9.54
N LEU A 272 -9.61 -2.04 -10.83
CA LEU A 272 -9.57 -0.88 -11.70
C LEU A 272 -11.00 -0.57 -12.14
N ILE A 273 -11.46 0.65 -11.87
CA ILE A 273 -12.84 1.06 -12.12
C ILE A 273 -12.85 2.32 -12.97
N GLU A 274 -13.73 2.35 -13.96
CA GLU A 274 -13.90 3.48 -14.88
C GLU A 274 -15.30 4.06 -14.75
N LEU A 275 -15.38 5.38 -14.91
CA LEU A 275 -16.65 6.08 -15.10
C LEU A 275 -16.98 6.11 -16.60
N GLY A 276 -18.28 5.98 -16.93
CA GLY A 276 -18.77 5.97 -18.30
C GLY A 276 -18.72 7.34 -18.97
N GLU A 277 -18.64 8.41 -18.18
CA GLU A 277 -18.56 9.79 -18.64
C GLU A 277 -17.73 10.63 -17.67
N ARG A 278 -17.39 11.86 -18.08
CA ARG A 278 -16.61 12.78 -17.26
C ARG A 278 -17.44 13.23 -16.06
N PHE A 279 -16.86 13.15 -14.88
CA PHE A 279 -17.53 13.47 -13.63
C PHE A 279 -16.61 14.29 -12.73
N GLU A 280 -17.13 15.38 -12.15
CA GLU A 280 -16.39 16.24 -11.21
C GLU A 280 -17.20 16.52 -9.92
N ASP A 281 -18.53 16.37 -9.97
CA ASP A 281 -19.46 16.75 -8.91
C ASP A 281 -19.68 15.64 -7.87
N PHE A 282 -18.59 15.23 -7.19
CA PHE A 282 -18.66 14.22 -6.13
C PHE A 282 -19.56 14.64 -4.96
N ARG A 283 -20.21 13.65 -4.34
CA ARG A 283 -21.02 13.83 -3.12
C ARG A 283 -20.54 12.83 -2.06
N PRO A 284 -19.51 13.18 -1.28
CA PRO A 284 -18.95 12.27 -0.27
C PRO A 284 -19.99 11.84 0.76
N LEU A 285 -20.03 10.54 1.08
CA LEU A 285 -20.94 10.00 2.08
C LEU A 285 -20.46 10.31 3.51
N GLN A 286 -20.88 11.46 4.04
CA GLN A 286 -20.45 11.97 5.35
C GLN A 286 -20.80 11.03 6.52
N GLU A 287 -21.89 10.26 6.41
CA GLU A 287 -22.32 9.30 7.44
C GLU A 287 -21.28 8.19 7.68
N GLU A 288 -20.49 7.86 6.66
CA GLU A 288 -19.39 6.89 6.77
C GLU A 288 -18.04 7.54 7.16
N GLY A 289 -18.06 8.84 7.51
CA GLY A 289 -16.88 9.59 7.91
C GLY A 289 -15.98 9.99 6.74
N ILE A 290 -16.55 10.07 5.53
CA ILE A 290 -15.88 10.55 4.34
C ILE A 290 -16.06 12.07 4.25
N GLU A 291 -14.97 12.80 4.43
CA GLU A 291 -14.97 14.26 4.44
C GLU A 291 -14.99 14.84 3.02
N GLU A 292 -14.23 14.23 2.12
CA GLU A 292 -13.93 14.78 0.80
C GLU A 292 -13.67 13.66 -0.21
N VAL A 293 -14.03 13.89 -1.48
CA VAL A 293 -13.66 13.05 -2.62
C VAL A 293 -13.06 13.97 -3.66
N ARG A 294 -11.90 13.63 -4.24
CA ARG A 294 -11.30 14.42 -5.31
C ARG A 294 -10.51 13.58 -6.28
N TRP A 295 -10.27 14.16 -7.46
CA TRP A 295 -9.33 13.65 -8.43
C TRP A 295 -7.89 13.99 -8.04
N PHE A 296 -7.02 13.02 -8.26
CA PHE A 296 -5.57 13.12 -8.14
C PHE A 296 -4.95 12.81 -9.50
N SER A 297 -3.85 13.46 -9.86
CA SER A 297 -2.96 12.85 -10.86
C SER A 297 -2.49 11.47 -10.37
N LEU A 298 -2.15 10.58 -11.30
CA LEU A 298 -1.62 9.26 -10.96
C LEU A 298 -0.46 9.33 -9.95
N LEU A 299 0.41 10.33 -10.09
CA LEU A 299 1.58 10.49 -9.23
C LEU A 299 1.24 11.00 -7.83
N GLU A 300 0.31 11.95 -7.70
CA GLU A 300 -0.18 12.37 -6.39
C GLU A 300 -0.89 11.21 -5.66
N ALA A 301 -1.68 10.42 -6.40
CA ALA A 301 -2.34 9.23 -5.85
C ALA A 301 -1.34 8.21 -5.29
N LEU A 302 -0.28 7.90 -6.03
CA LEU A 302 0.80 7.01 -5.55
C LEU A 302 1.51 7.55 -4.30
N THR A 303 1.52 8.87 -4.11
CA THR A 303 2.15 9.52 -2.95
C THR A 303 1.31 9.33 -1.70
N VAL A 304 0.00 9.60 -1.80
CA VAL A 304 -0.91 9.50 -0.65
C VAL A 304 -1.28 8.06 -0.31
N LEU A 305 -1.19 7.13 -1.26
CA LEU A 305 -1.45 5.69 -1.06
C LEU A 305 -0.21 4.86 -0.69
N SER A 306 0.82 5.50 -0.13
CA SER A 306 2.16 4.93 0.08
C SER A 306 2.28 3.80 1.12
N HIS A 307 1.16 3.26 1.62
CA HIS A 307 1.16 2.18 2.61
C HIS A 307 1.86 0.92 2.05
N PRO A 308 2.82 0.31 2.80
CA PRO A 308 3.61 -0.82 2.30
C PRO A 308 2.79 -2.01 1.77
N SER A 309 1.63 -2.29 2.38
CA SER A 309 0.75 -3.40 1.96
C SER A 309 0.06 -3.16 0.61
N LEU A 310 -0.03 -1.92 0.13
CA LEU A 310 -0.60 -1.59 -1.17
C LEU A 310 0.41 -1.70 -2.31
N ARG A 311 1.72 -1.81 -2.05
CA ARG A 311 2.76 -1.77 -3.10
C ARG A 311 2.51 -2.74 -4.26
N THR A 312 2.21 -4.01 -3.95
CA THR A 312 1.90 -5.02 -4.99
C THR A 312 0.64 -4.69 -5.78
N ILE A 313 -0.37 -4.10 -5.13
CA ILE A 313 -1.58 -3.66 -5.82
C ILE A 313 -1.29 -2.45 -6.71
N LEU A 314 -0.49 -1.49 -6.23
CA LEU A 314 -0.08 -0.33 -7.03
C LEU A 314 0.77 -0.73 -8.24
N GLY A 315 1.64 -1.74 -8.10
CA GLY A 315 2.36 -2.32 -9.24
C GLY A 315 1.41 -2.88 -10.32
N ARG A 316 0.39 -3.63 -9.89
CA ARG A 316 -0.65 -4.17 -10.79
C ARG A 316 -1.54 -3.09 -11.38
N LEU A 317 -1.85 -2.04 -10.61
CA LEU A 317 -2.59 -0.87 -11.10
C LEU A 317 -1.82 -0.21 -12.23
N LEU A 318 -0.53 0.07 -12.06
CA LEU A 318 0.30 0.70 -13.09
C LEU A 318 0.36 -0.13 -14.38
N ALA A 319 0.53 -1.45 -14.25
CA ALA A 319 0.48 -2.35 -15.40
C ALA A 319 -0.91 -2.32 -16.09
N ALA A 320 -1.99 -2.34 -15.30
CA ALA A 320 -3.35 -2.25 -15.84
C ALA A 320 -3.64 -0.92 -16.53
N LEU A 321 -3.10 0.19 -16.01
CA LEU A 321 -3.20 1.50 -16.63
C LEU A 321 -2.44 1.57 -17.96
N ASP A 322 -1.23 1.01 -18.04
CA ASP A 322 -0.45 0.98 -19.29
C ASP A 322 -1.16 0.16 -20.38
N ASP A 323 -1.68 -1.02 -20.02
CA ASP A 323 -2.47 -1.85 -20.93
C ASP A 323 -3.71 -1.09 -21.41
N ARG A 324 -4.44 -0.47 -20.48
CA ARG A 324 -5.68 0.24 -20.79
C ARG A 324 -5.46 1.50 -21.61
N ALA A 325 -4.38 2.25 -21.35
CA ALA A 325 -3.99 3.40 -22.16
C ALA A 325 -3.72 2.97 -23.61
N THR A 326 -3.04 1.84 -23.80
CA THR A 326 -2.75 1.28 -25.13
C THR A 326 -4.04 0.93 -25.87
N GLU A 327 -5.01 0.30 -25.21
CA GLU A 327 -6.34 0.00 -25.78
C GLU A 327 -7.10 1.26 -26.21
N LEU A 328 -6.92 2.37 -25.49
CA LEU A 328 -7.54 3.67 -25.76
C LEU A 328 -6.76 4.52 -26.78
N GLY A 329 -5.60 4.05 -27.27
CA GLY A 329 -4.72 4.83 -28.14
C GLY A 329 -4.02 6.00 -27.44
N LEU A 330 -3.92 5.95 -26.11
CA LEU A 330 -3.24 6.93 -25.26
C LEU A 330 -1.79 6.48 -24.98
N PRO A 331 -0.87 7.42 -24.70
CA PRO A 331 0.49 7.05 -24.29
C PRO A 331 0.48 6.31 -22.95
N PRO A 332 1.31 5.25 -22.78
CA PRO A 332 1.43 4.56 -21.50
C PRO A 332 2.06 5.45 -20.44
N THR A 333 1.74 5.17 -19.17
CA THR A 333 2.26 5.94 -18.03
C THR A 333 3.76 5.69 -17.82
N ASN A 334 4.23 4.48 -18.15
CA ASN A 334 5.61 4.02 -17.96
C ASN A 334 6.13 4.14 -16.51
N LEU A 335 5.23 4.20 -15.53
CA LEU A 335 5.57 4.25 -14.12
C LEU A 335 5.75 2.83 -13.57
N ARG A 336 6.67 2.69 -12.60
CA ARG A 336 6.94 1.43 -11.90
C ARG A 336 7.13 1.69 -10.41
N VAL A 337 6.65 0.78 -9.57
CA VAL A 337 6.93 0.80 -8.12
C VAL A 337 8.32 0.23 -7.88
N VAL A 338 9.20 0.98 -7.21
CA VAL A 338 10.58 0.55 -6.93
C VAL A 338 10.59 -0.50 -5.79
N GLY A 339 11.30 -1.62 -5.98
CA GLY A 339 11.56 -2.61 -4.93
C GLY A 339 10.76 -3.92 -5.02
N GLU A 340 10.26 -4.28 -6.20
CA GLU A 340 9.77 -5.63 -6.48
C GLU A 340 10.95 -6.57 -6.81
N GLU A 341 11.63 -7.07 -5.78
CA GLU A 341 12.51 -8.26 -5.85
C GLU A 341 12.21 -9.29 -4.74
#